data_AF-A0A8H4VWQ7-F1
#
_entry.id   AF-A0A8H4VWQ7-F1
#
_cell.length_a   1.000
_cell.length_b   1.000
_cell.length_c   1.000
_cell.angle_alpha   90.00
_cell.angle_beta   90.00
_cell.angle_gamma   90.00
#
_symmetry.space_group_name_H-M   'P 1'
#
loop_
_entity.id
_entity.type
_entity.pdbx_description
1 polymer ?
#
loop_
_entity_poly.entity_id
_entity_poly.type
_entity_poly.pdbx_seq_one_letter_code
_entity_poly.pdbx_strand_id
1 'polypeptide(L)'
;MDACAIFLFFPIQQINDNALGAAANAQSASLTSDGVPNDLLDNLNPLAIIILIPVMNHGVYPLLRRFGIRFGPIARITLGFLITAIGAVSYAVIQHYIYLTSPCGYQASTCSIGTGVSPLSLWLYTILTTVTAFPEVFANVTAYRIAYSRAPQNMKGFVMALSLFMTAISTAIFLATANAIQDLYLVYLDNQDF
;
A
#
# COMPACT_ATOMS: atom_id res chain seq x y z
N MET A 1 -19.34 -22.55 -2.71
CA MET A 1 -19.18 -21.25 -3.39
C MET A 1 -18.88 -20.13 -2.39
N ASP A 2 -19.39 -20.19 -1.16
CA ASP A 2 -19.18 -19.16 -0.11
C ASP A 2 -17.71 -18.86 0.24
N ALA A 3 -16.81 -19.83 0.11
CA ALA A 3 -15.38 -19.61 0.33
C ALA A 3 -14.73 -18.71 -0.75
N CYS A 4 -15.30 -18.66 -1.96
CA CYS A 4 -14.83 -17.79 -3.04
C CYS A 4 -15.25 -16.33 -2.82
N ALA A 5 -16.32 -16.07 -2.07
CA ALA A 5 -16.82 -14.70 -1.84
C ALA A 5 -15.85 -13.84 -1.01
N ILE A 6 -15.07 -14.46 -0.10
CA ILE A 6 -14.04 -13.74 0.69
C ILE A 6 -12.96 -13.13 -0.22
N PHE A 7 -12.68 -13.77 -1.36
CA PHE A 7 -11.73 -13.23 -2.34
C PHE A 7 -12.27 -12.03 -3.10
N LEU A 8 -13.57 -11.81 -3.13
CA LEU A 8 -14.15 -10.65 -3.82
C LEU A 8 -13.80 -9.33 -3.11
N PHE A 9 -13.48 -9.40 -1.81
CA PHE A 9 -13.02 -8.25 -1.01
C PHE A 9 -11.51 -8.03 -1.10
N PHE A 10 -10.76 -9.03 -1.56
CA PHE A 10 -9.31 -8.95 -1.70
C PHE A 10 -8.83 -7.92 -2.74
N PRO A 11 -9.52 -7.73 -3.89
CA PRO A 11 -9.29 -6.63 -4.81
C PRO A 11 -9.26 -5.26 -4.14
N ILE A 12 -10.08 -5.02 -3.10
CA ILE A 12 -10.12 -3.72 -2.41
C ILE A 12 -8.79 -3.45 -1.69
N GLN A 13 -8.23 -4.45 -1.02
CA GLN A 13 -6.91 -4.33 -0.41
C GLN A 13 -5.83 -4.11 -1.48
N GLN A 14 -5.92 -4.86 -2.59
CA GLN A 14 -4.97 -4.73 -3.71
C GLN A 14 -5.04 -3.37 -4.39
N ILE A 15 -6.22 -2.74 -4.50
CA ILE A 15 -6.36 -1.36 -4.99
C ILE A 15 -5.55 -0.43 -4.09
N ASN A 16 -5.68 -0.56 -2.77
CA ASN A 16 -4.97 0.28 -1.81
C ASN A 16 -3.45 0.08 -1.90
N ASP A 17 -2.98 -1.17 -1.86
CA ASP A 17 -1.54 -1.48 -1.88
C ASP A 17 -0.87 -1.02 -3.19
N ASN A 18 -1.52 -1.26 -4.35
CA ASN A 18 -0.99 -0.82 -5.64
C ASN A 18 -1.02 0.73 -5.78
N ALA A 19 -2.08 1.37 -5.28
CA ALA A 19 -2.18 2.83 -5.28
C ALA A 19 -1.12 3.48 -4.38
N LEU A 20 -0.88 2.92 -3.20
CA LEU A 20 0.16 3.38 -2.28
C LEU A 20 1.54 3.21 -2.87
N GLY A 21 1.87 2.06 -3.48
CA GLY A 21 3.17 1.86 -4.13
C GLY A 21 3.42 2.88 -5.25
N ALA A 22 2.45 3.07 -6.15
CA ALA A 22 2.57 4.02 -7.26
C ALA A 22 2.66 5.49 -6.78
N ALA A 23 1.80 5.87 -5.82
CA ALA A 23 1.88 7.19 -5.22
C ALA A 23 3.20 7.38 -4.47
N ALA A 24 3.72 6.33 -3.84
CA ALA A 24 4.90 6.44 -3.02
C ALA A 24 6.18 6.70 -3.81
N ASN A 25 6.32 6.03 -4.94
CA ASN A 25 7.41 6.28 -5.88
C ASN A 25 7.32 7.67 -6.52
N ALA A 26 6.11 8.17 -6.78
CA ALA A 26 5.94 9.53 -7.29
C ALA A 26 6.29 10.59 -6.24
N GLN A 27 5.91 10.37 -4.98
CA GLN A 27 6.20 11.27 -3.86
C GLN A 27 7.68 11.29 -3.51
N SER A 28 8.36 10.15 -3.60
CA SER A 28 9.77 10.03 -3.25
C SER A 28 10.68 10.88 -4.15
N ALA A 29 10.29 11.10 -5.40
CA ALA A 29 10.99 12.01 -6.31
C ALA A 29 10.94 13.49 -5.86
N SER A 30 9.97 13.86 -5.00
CA SER A 30 9.80 15.22 -4.47
C SER A 30 10.43 15.42 -3.08
N LEU A 31 11.14 14.40 -2.57
CA LEU A 31 11.78 14.39 -1.25
C LEU A 31 13.31 14.50 -1.37
N THR A 32 13.98 14.94 -0.30
CA THR A 32 15.45 15.02 -0.29
C THR A 32 16.06 13.63 -0.12
N SER A 33 16.80 13.18 -1.12
CA SER A 33 17.55 11.92 -1.14
C SER A 33 18.91 12.09 -0.44
N ASP A 34 18.91 12.11 0.89
CA ASP A 34 20.13 12.13 1.73
C ASP A 34 20.91 10.79 1.62
N GLY A 35 21.45 10.49 0.44
CA GLY A 35 22.23 9.27 0.15
C GLY A 35 21.42 8.00 -0.11
N VAL A 36 20.09 8.08 -0.15
CA VAL A 36 19.20 6.92 -0.39
C VAL A 36 18.70 6.89 -1.83
N PRO A 37 18.88 5.78 -2.57
CA PRO A 37 18.30 5.64 -3.89
C PRO A 37 16.78 5.43 -3.80
N ASN A 38 16.03 6.07 -4.69
CA ASN A 38 14.57 5.88 -4.78
C ASN A 38 14.18 4.43 -5.03
N ASP A 39 15.01 3.68 -5.76
CA ASP A 39 14.84 2.24 -6.03
C ASP A 39 14.81 1.37 -4.76
N LEU A 40 15.30 1.90 -3.63
CA LEU A 40 15.23 1.20 -2.35
C LEU A 40 13.77 1.02 -1.92
N LEU A 41 12.87 1.95 -2.21
CA LEU A 41 11.47 1.89 -1.80
C LEU A 41 10.74 0.69 -2.41
N ASP A 42 10.97 0.41 -3.69
CA ASP A 42 10.40 -0.75 -4.37
C ASP A 42 10.92 -2.08 -3.82
N ASN A 43 12.19 -2.12 -3.40
CA ASN A 43 12.81 -3.33 -2.87
C ASN A 43 12.58 -3.53 -1.37
N LEU A 44 12.19 -2.48 -0.64
CA LEU A 44 11.96 -2.55 0.80
C LEU A 44 10.72 -3.34 1.17
N ASN A 45 9.65 -3.25 0.39
CA ASN A 45 8.41 -3.99 0.66
C ASN A 45 8.65 -5.52 0.69
N PRO A 46 9.19 -6.16 -0.37
CA PRO A 46 9.48 -7.60 -0.34
C PRO A 46 10.51 -7.98 0.73
N LEU A 47 11.51 -7.13 0.99
CA LEU A 47 12.51 -7.36 2.05
C LEU A 47 11.85 -7.37 3.45
N ALA A 48 10.97 -6.41 3.71
CA ALA A 48 10.22 -6.33 4.96
C ALA A 48 9.36 -7.57 5.17
N ILE A 49 8.68 -8.05 4.12
CA ILE A 49 7.88 -9.28 4.16
C ILE A 49 8.74 -10.50 4.52
N ILE A 50 9.91 -10.67 3.87
CA ILE A 50 10.82 -11.79 4.12
C ILE A 50 11.27 -11.83 5.59
N ILE A 51 11.55 -10.68 6.19
CA ILE A 51 11.96 -10.56 7.59
C ILE A 51 10.75 -10.75 8.53
N LEU A 52 9.58 -10.24 8.15
CA LEU A 52 8.41 -10.22 9.01
C LEU A 52 7.73 -11.59 9.14
N ILE A 53 7.74 -12.42 8.08
CA ILE A 53 7.18 -13.78 8.12
C ILE A 53 7.75 -14.65 9.25
N PRO A 54 9.09 -14.81 9.40
CA PRO A 54 9.65 -15.61 10.48
C PRO A 54 9.39 -14.99 11.86
N VAL A 55 9.41 -13.65 11.98
CA VAL A 55 9.05 -12.94 13.22
C VAL A 55 7.60 -13.25 13.62
N MET A 56 6.69 -13.29 12.66
CA MET A 56 5.30 -13.62 12.92
C MET A 56 5.13 -15.07 13.35
N ASN A 57 5.81 -15.99 12.65
CA ASN A 57 5.73 -17.43 12.89
C ASN A 57 6.39 -17.88 14.20
N HIS A 58 7.55 -17.32 14.54
CA HIS A 58 8.34 -17.71 15.71
C HIS A 58 8.21 -16.77 16.91
N GLY A 59 7.75 -15.53 16.70
CA GLY A 59 7.56 -14.54 17.76
C GLY A 59 6.09 -14.32 18.09
N VAL A 60 5.36 -13.70 17.17
CA VAL A 60 4.01 -13.16 17.46
C VAL A 60 2.98 -14.26 17.71
N TYR A 61 2.87 -15.26 16.82
CA TYR A 61 1.91 -16.35 16.99
C TYR A 61 2.15 -17.22 18.24
N PRO A 62 3.38 -17.65 18.59
CA PRO A 62 3.59 -18.40 19.82
C PRO A 62 3.35 -17.55 21.07
N LEU A 63 3.67 -16.25 21.03
CA LEU A 63 3.38 -15.34 22.12
C LEU A 63 1.86 -15.19 22.34
N LEU A 64 1.08 -14.97 21.27
CA LEU A 64 -0.38 -14.93 21.35
C LEU A 64 -0.99 -16.23 21.85
N ARG A 65 -0.41 -17.38 21.45
CA ARG A 65 -0.82 -18.70 21.95
C ARG A 65 -0.54 -18.85 23.44
N ARG A 66 0.56 -18.28 23.94
CA ARG A 66 0.90 -18.25 25.38
C ARG A 66 -0.06 -17.36 26.19
N PHE A 67 -0.57 -16.29 25.58
CA PHE A 67 -1.62 -15.45 26.16
C PHE A 67 -3.04 -16.01 26.01
N GLY A 68 -3.22 -17.20 25.42
CA GLY A 68 -4.53 -17.84 25.28
C GLY A 68 -5.45 -17.20 24.23
N ILE A 69 -4.97 -16.23 23.46
CA ILE A 69 -5.77 -15.53 22.44
C ILE A 69 -5.82 -16.39 21.18
N ARG A 70 -7.02 -16.83 20.80
CA ARG A 70 -7.25 -17.56 19.53
C ARG A 70 -7.26 -16.59 18.37
N PHE A 71 -6.08 -16.36 17.79
CA PHE A 71 -5.92 -15.50 16.62
C PHE A 71 -6.42 -16.17 15.35
N GLY A 72 -7.74 -16.14 15.16
CA GLY A 72 -8.43 -16.74 14.03
C GLY A 72 -8.09 -16.07 12.68
N PRO A 73 -8.30 -16.76 11.55
CA PRO A 73 -7.96 -16.22 10.23
C PRO A 73 -8.70 -14.92 9.87
N ILE A 74 -9.96 -14.77 10.30
CA ILE A 74 -10.77 -13.56 10.06
C ILE A 74 -10.26 -12.37 10.88
N ALA A 75 -9.82 -12.60 12.13
CA ALA A 75 -9.25 -11.56 12.98
C ALA A 75 -7.91 -11.02 12.41
N ARG A 76 -7.12 -11.88 11.77
CA ARG A 76 -5.88 -11.46 11.09
C ARG A 76 -6.16 -10.58 9.88
N ILE A 77 -7.13 -10.99 9.06
CA ILE A 77 -7.53 -10.24 7.86
C ILE A 77 -8.06 -8.85 8.25
N THR A 78 -8.95 -8.79 9.24
CA THR A 78 -9.51 -7.51 9.73
C THR A 78 -8.45 -6.57 10.32
N LEU A 79 -7.48 -7.09 11.06
CA LEU A 79 -6.35 -6.29 11.54
C LEU A 79 -5.46 -5.80 10.38
N GLY A 80 -5.24 -6.64 9.36
CA GLY A 80 -4.57 -6.22 8.13
C GLY A 80 -5.27 -5.03 7.48
N PHE A 81 -6.58 -5.15 7.23
CA PHE A 81 -7.37 -4.05 6.67
C PHE A 81 -7.33 -2.77 7.52
N LEU A 82 -7.36 -2.89 8.84
CA LEU A 82 -7.29 -1.75 9.76
C LEU A 82 -5.94 -1.04 9.70
N ILE A 83 -4.83 -1.80 9.65
CA ILE A 83 -3.49 -1.22 9.53
C ILE A 83 -3.31 -0.59 8.14
N THR A 84 -3.85 -1.21 7.07
CA THR A 84 -3.84 -0.61 5.71
C THR A 84 -4.59 0.72 5.69
N ALA A 85 -5.77 0.80 6.33
CA ALA A 85 -6.54 2.04 6.40
C ALA A 85 -5.76 3.16 7.13
N ILE A 86 -5.10 2.83 8.25
CA ILE A 86 -4.24 3.79 8.98
C ILE A 86 -3.04 4.18 8.13
N GLY A 87 -2.42 3.23 7.42
CA GLY A 87 -1.34 3.47 6.47
C GLY A 87 -1.74 4.48 5.40
N ALA A 88 -2.88 4.27 4.74
CA ALA A 88 -3.36 5.20 3.72
C ALA A 88 -3.58 6.63 4.26
N VAL A 89 -4.12 6.77 5.47
CA VAL A 89 -4.25 8.09 6.13
C VAL A 89 -2.88 8.72 6.39
N SER A 90 -1.90 7.95 6.86
CA SER A 90 -0.56 8.46 7.13
C SER A 90 0.16 8.96 5.85
N TYR A 91 0.00 8.28 4.73
CA TYR A 91 0.51 8.75 3.43
C TYR A 91 -0.16 10.03 2.96
N ALA A 92 -1.48 10.16 3.15
CA ALA A 92 -2.20 11.40 2.83
C ALA A 92 -1.72 12.58 3.68
N VAL A 93 -1.43 12.35 4.97
CA VAL A 93 -0.88 13.37 5.87
C VAL A 93 0.52 13.79 5.44
N ILE A 94 1.42 12.84 5.14
CA ILE A 94 2.76 13.17 4.63
C ILE A 94 2.66 13.95 3.32
N GLN A 95 1.79 13.53 2.41
CA GLN A 95 1.56 14.25 1.15
C GLN A 95 1.14 15.71 1.39
N HIS A 96 0.29 15.95 2.38
CA HIS A 96 -0.09 17.32 2.76
C HIS A 96 1.10 18.13 3.28
N TYR A 97 1.96 17.55 4.12
CA TYR A 97 3.18 18.21 4.58
C TYR A 97 4.20 18.46 3.47
N ILE A 98 4.30 17.57 2.47
CA ILE A 98 5.14 17.78 1.28
C ILE A 98 4.66 19.03 0.53
N TYR A 99 3.35 19.22 0.35
CA TYR A 99 2.82 20.43 -0.30
C TYR A 99 3.10 21.72 0.48
N LEU A 100 3.05 21.69 1.82
CA LEU A 100 3.33 22.85 2.66
C LEU A 100 4.82 23.22 2.73
N THR A 101 5.70 22.23 2.66
CA THR A 101 7.15 22.41 2.81
C THR A 101 7.89 22.55 1.49
N SER A 102 7.26 22.16 0.37
CA SER A 102 7.80 22.35 -0.97
C SER A 102 7.72 23.84 -1.38
N PRO A 103 8.79 24.41 -1.96
CA PRO A 103 8.78 25.79 -2.47
C PRO A 103 7.79 26.01 -3.62
N CYS A 104 7.16 24.94 -4.10
CA CYS A 104 6.32 24.85 -5.28
C CYS A 104 4.84 24.64 -4.97
N GLY A 105 4.48 24.55 -3.69
CA GLY A 105 3.11 24.32 -3.22
C GLY A 105 2.48 23.07 -3.84
N TYR A 106 1.27 23.22 -4.38
CA TYR A 106 0.49 22.13 -4.98
C TYR A 106 1.02 21.63 -6.34
N GLN A 107 2.04 22.26 -6.91
CA GLN A 107 2.69 21.88 -8.17
C GLN A 107 4.07 21.26 -7.95
N ALA A 108 4.20 20.38 -6.95
CA ALA A 108 5.45 19.71 -6.61
C ALA A 108 6.05 18.89 -7.79
N SER A 109 5.22 18.39 -8.70
CA SER A 109 5.66 17.52 -9.81
C SER A 109 6.34 18.25 -10.97
N THR A 110 6.14 19.56 -11.14
CA THR A 110 6.60 20.34 -12.31
C THR A 110 7.48 21.54 -11.94
N CYS A 111 7.95 21.59 -10.71
CA CYS A 111 8.61 22.77 -10.19
C CYS A 111 10.08 22.89 -10.61
N SER A 112 10.43 24.03 -11.20
CA SER A 112 11.80 24.42 -11.55
C SER A 112 12.40 25.50 -10.63
N ILE A 113 11.74 25.82 -9.52
CA ILE A 113 12.18 26.87 -8.58
C ILE A 113 13.07 26.25 -7.50
N GLY A 114 14.35 26.61 -7.47
CA GLY A 114 15.32 26.15 -6.47
C GLY A 114 15.75 24.70 -6.66
N THR A 115 15.90 23.94 -5.56
CA THR A 115 16.24 22.50 -5.62
C THR A 115 15.04 21.62 -6.04
N GLY A 116 13.83 22.18 -6.14
CA GLY A 116 12.62 21.46 -6.57
C GLY A 116 12.13 20.37 -5.61
N VAL A 117 12.77 20.19 -4.45
CA VAL A 117 12.49 19.13 -3.48
C VAL A 117 12.12 19.69 -2.11
N SER A 118 11.23 18.99 -1.42
CA SER A 118 10.90 19.29 -0.02
C SER A 118 12.04 18.86 0.91
N PRO A 119 12.28 19.58 2.03
CA PRO A 119 13.32 19.26 3.00
C PRO A 119 13.02 18.03 3.87
N LEU A 120 11.95 17.28 3.53
CA LEU A 120 11.60 16.03 4.19
C LEU A 120 12.57 14.94 3.75
N SER A 121 13.12 14.21 4.72
CA SER A 121 14.06 13.14 4.45
C SER A 121 13.36 11.90 3.92
N LEU A 122 13.96 11.29 2.89
CA LEU A 122 13.48 10.03 2.33
C LEU A 122 13.45 8.89 3.37
N TRP A 123 14.29 8.96 4.41
CA TRP A 123 14.37 7.95 5.46
C TRP A 123 13.09 7.78 6.28
N LEU A 124 12.43 8.89 6.64
CA LEU A 124 11.14 8.85 7.35
C LEU A 124 10.07 8.18 6.48
N TYR A 125 10.13 8.46 5.18
CA TYR A 125 9.25 7.88 4.19
C TYR A 125 9.45 6.38 4.03
N THR A 126 10.71 5.95 3.91
CA THR A 126 11.15 4.55 3.89
C THR A 126 10.61 3.75 5.08
N ILE A 127 10.67 4.32 6.28
CA ILE A 127 10.13 3.67 7.49
C ILE A 127 8.63 3.48 7.37
N LEU A 128 7.90 4.47 6.85
CA LEU A 128 6.45 4.36 6.68
C LEU A 128 6.07 3.29 5.65
N THR A 129 6.79 3.22 4.52
CA THR A 129 6.61 2.16 3.51
C THR A 129 6.86 0.76 4.08
N THR A 130 7.80 0.65 5.02
CA THR A 130 8.06 -0.61 5.72
C THR A 130 6.89 -1.00 6.62
N VAL A 131 6.23 -0.03 7.27
CA VAL A 131 5.05 -0.27 8.13
C VAL A 131 3.85 -0.76 7.31
N THR A 132 3.67 -0.28 6.08
CA THR A 132 2.58 -0.75 5.21
C THR A 132 2.80 -2.18 4.67
N ALA A 133 4.02 -2.71 4.71
CA ALA A 133 4.27 -4.13 4.41
C ALA A 133 3.68 -5.08 5.47
N PHE A 134 3.44 -4.60 6.71
CA PHE A 134 2.86 -5.42 7.78
C PHE A 134 1.45 -5.92 7.46
N PRO A 135 0.50 -5.06 7.03
CA PRO A 135 -0.82 -5.48 6.58
C PRO A 135 -0.81 -6.60 5.55
N GLU A 136 0.10 -6.54 4.57
CA GLU A 136 0.19 -7.55 3.51
C GLU A 136 0.46 -8.94 4.10
N VAL A 137 1.36 -9.04 5.08
CA VAL A 137 1.66 -10.31 5.74
C VAL A 137 0.44 -10.85 6.50
N PHE A 138 -0.36 -9.98 7.13
CA PHE A 138 -1.54 -10.41 7.88
C PHE A 138 -2.72 -10.78 6.99
N ALA A 139 -3.04 -9.95 6.00
CA ALA A 139 -4.19 -10.11 5.12
C ALA A 139 -3.89 -11.09 3.98
N ASN A 140 -2.84 -10.83 3.18
CA ASN A 140 -2.57 -11.54 1.92
C ASN A 140 -2.16 -13.00 2.17
N VAL A 141 -1.23 -13.24 3.10
CA VAL A 141 -0.78 -14.62 3.42
C VAL A 141 -1.92 -15.44 4.00
N THR A 142 -2.73 -14.85 4.90
CA THR A 142 -3.86 -15.55 5.51
C THR A 142 -4.95 -15.84 4.47
N ALA A 143 -5.26 -14.88 3.59
CA ALA A 143 -6.23 -15.04 2.51
C ALA A 143 -5.81 -16.16 1.56
N TYR A 144 -4.56 -16.17 1.07
CA TYR A 144 -4.04 -17.26 0.24
C TYR A 144 -4.04 -18.60 0.97
N ARG A 145 -3.74 -18.64 2.27
CA ARG A 145 -3.82 -19.90 3.01
C ARG A 145 -5.24 -20.46 3.07
N ILE A 146 -6.23 -19.60 3.30
CA ILE A 146 -7.65 -19.99 3.27
C ILE A 146 -8.02 -20.46 1.86
N ALA A 147 -7.58 -19.71 0.84
CA ALA A 147 -7.77 -20.01 -0.58
C ALA A 147 -7.39 -21.43 -0.93
N TYR A 148 -6.14 -21.77 -0.67
CA TYR A 148 -5.57 -23.07 -0.99
C TYR A 148 -6.16 -24.20 -0.14
N SER A 149 -6.62 -23.91 1.08
CA SER A 149 -7.26 -24.91 1.95
C SER A 149 -8.72 -25.22 1.58
N ARG A 150 -9.42 -24.25 0.97
CA ARG A 150 -10.83 -24.38 0.58
C ARG A 150 -11.00 -24.79 -0.89
N ALA A 151 -9.98 -24.62 -1.72
CA ALA A 151 -10.01 -25.00 -3.13
C ALA A 151 -9.79 -26.52 -3.32
N PRO A 152 -10.51 -27.18 -4.26
CA PRO A 152 -10.23 -28.56 -4.61
C PRO A 152 -8.82 -28.69 -5.22
N GLN A 153 -8.16 -29.83 -4.97
CA GLN A 153 -6.73 -30.06 -5.32
C GLN A 153 -6.40 -29.67 -6.78
N ASN A 154 -7.31 -29.94 -7.72
CA ASN A 154 -7.10 -29.72 -9.15
C ASN A 154 -7.40 -28.29 -9.64
N MET A 155 -7.95 -27.40 -8.79
CA MET A 155 -8.36 -26.04 -9.20
C MET A 155 -7.60 -24.92 -8.48
N LYS A 156 -6.57 -25.24 -7.70
CA LYS A 156 -5.77 -24.24 -6.98
C LYS A 156 -5.18 -23.17 -7.92
N GLY A 157 -4.69 -23.59 -9.09
CA GLY A 157 -4.17 -22.67 -10.11
C GLY A 157 -5.23 -21.75 -10.69
N PHE A 158 -6.45 -22.26 -10.91
CA PHE A 158 -7.57 -21.45 -11.41
C PHE A 158 -8.00 -20.37 -10.42
N VAL A 159 -8.03 -20.68 -9.12
CA VAL A 159 -8.37 -19.70 -8.07
C VAL A 159 -7.32 -18.56 -8.00
N MET A 160 -6.03 -18.89 -8.13
CA MET A 160 -4.98 -17.86 -8.16
C MET A 160 -5.01 -17.03 -9.45
N ALA A 161 -5.30 -17.66 -10.59
CA ALA A 161 -5.48 -16.94 -11.86
C ALA A 161 -6.64 -15.94 -11.78
N LEU A 162 -7.76 -16.32 -11.15
CA LEU A 162 -8.89 -15.41 -10.92
C LEU A 162 -8.49 -14.24 -10.00
N SER A 163 -7.69 -14.49 -8.96
CA SER A 163 -7.16 -13.44 -8.08
C SER A 163 -6.30 -12.44 -8.86
N LEU A 164 -5.37 -12.92 -9.69
CA LEU A 164 -4.52 -12.08 -10.54
C LEU A 164 -5.33 -11.27 -11.55
N PHE A 165 -6.35 -11.88 -12.15
CA PHE A 165 -7.26 -11.20 -13.06
C PHE A 165 -8.04 -10.07 -12.37
N MET A 166 -8.52 -10.30 -11.14
CA MET A 166 -9.18 -9.25 -10.36
C MET A 166 -8.22 -8.13 -9.93
N THR A 167 -6.96 -8.45 -9.63
CA THR A 167 -5.92 -7.43 -9.42
C THR A 167 -5.67 -6.62 -10.70
N ALA A 168 -5.68 -7.23 -11.88
CA ALA A 168 -5.55 -6.49 -13.15
C ALA A 168 -6.72 -5.53 -13.42
N ILE A 169 -7.95 -5.93 -13.09
CA ILE A 169 -9.11 -5.03 -13.15
C ILE A 169 -8.96 -3.87 -12.17
N SER A 170 -8.48 -4.17 -10.96
CA SER A 170 -8.24 -3.20 -9.90
C SER A 170 -7.24 -2.12 -10.33
N THR A 171 -6.12 -2.52 -10.94
CA THR A 171 -5.11 -1.58 -11.43
C THR A 171 -5.60 -0.78 -12.64
N ALA A 172 -6.42 -1.38 -13.52
CA ALA A 172 -7.06 -0.66 -14.62
C ALA A 172 -8.00 0.45 -14.13
N ILE A 173 -8.82 0.16 -13.10
CA ILE A 173 -9.69 1.16 -12.47
C ILE A 173 -8.86 2.26 -11.80
N PHE A 174 -7.79 1.89 -11.10
CA PHE A 174 -6.87 2.85 -10.48
C PHE A 174 -6.27 3.82 -11.52
N LEU A 175 -5.75 3.30 -12.63
CA LEU A 175 -5.18 4.13 -13.70
C LEU A 175 -6.23 5.03 -14.37
N ALA A 176 -7.44 4.52 -14.58
CA ALA A 176 -8.54 5.32 -15.10
C ALA A 176 -8.89 6.49 -14.16
N THR A 177 -8.86 6.24 -12.84
CA THR A 177 -9.17 7.26 -11.81
C THR A 177 -8.01 8.23 -11.59
N ALA A 178 -6.76 7.81 -11.82
CA ALA A 178 -5.57 8.64 -11.61
C ALA A 178 -5.59 9.93 -12.44
N ASN A 179 -6.06 9.86 -13.70
CA ASN A 179 -6.22 11.04 -14.56
C ASN A 179 -7.32 11.98 -14.03
N ALA A 180 -8.44 11.42 -13.56
CA ALA A 180 -9.53 12.22 -12.98
C ALA A 180 -9.12 12.95 -11.69
N ILE A 181 -8.18 12.40 -10.92
CA ILE A 181 -7.67 13.02 -9.68
C ILE A 181 -6.73 14.20 -9.99
N GLN A 182 -5.99 14.17 -11.11
CA GLN A 182 -5.15 15.31 -11.52
C GLN A 182 -5.98 16.50 -12.04
N ASP A 183 -7.08 16.23 -12.77
CA ASP A 183 -7.92 17.27 -13.37
C ASP A 183 -8.81 18.01 -12.37
N LEU A 184 -9.21 17.38 -11.26
CA LEU A 184 -10.15 18.00 -10.32
C LEU A 184 -9.61 19.32 -9.73
N TYR A 185 -8.28 19.48 -9.62
CA TYR A 185 -7.67 20.68 -9.04
C TYR A 185 -7.31 21.76 -10.08
N LEU A 186 -7.17 21.41 -11.37
CA LEU A 186 -6.92 22.40 -12.43
C LEU A 186 -8.19 23.21 -12.76
N VAL A 187 -9.37 22.61 -12.67
CA VAL A 187 -10.65 23.31 -12.92
C VAL A 187 -10.97 24.37 -11.87
N TYR A 188 -10.54 24.19 -10.61
CA TYR A 188 -10.77 25.20 -9.56
C TYR A 188 -9.78 26.37 -9.61
N LEU A 189 -8.55 26.14 -10.10
CA LEU A 189 -7.55 27.20 -10.23
C LEU A 189 -7.78 28.05 -11.50
N ASP A 190 -8.23 27.46 -12.61
CA ASP A 190 -8.55 28.20 -13.85
C ASP A 190 -9.83 29.07 -13.71
N ASN A 191 -10.62 28.86 -12.65
CA ASN A 191 -11.78 29.70 -12.31
C ASN A 191 -11.46 30.81 -11.28
N GLN A 192 -10.20 30.99 -10.88
CA GLN A 192 -9.78 32.09 -10.00
C GLN A 192 -8.98 33.22 -10.68
N ASP A 193 -8.78 33.14 -11.99
CA ASP A 193 -8.18 34.23 -12.78
C ASP A 193 -9.26 35.00 -13.59
N PHE A 194 -9.95 35.92 -12.90
CA PHE A 194 -10.60 37.11 -13.47
C PHE A 194 -10.44 38.31 -12.53
#